data_AF-A0A7K7VL66-F1
#
_entry.id   AF-A0A7K7VL66-F1
#
_cell.length_a   1.000
_cell.length_b   1.000
_cell.length_c   1.000
_cell.angle_alpha   90.00
_cell.angle_beta   90.00
_cell.angle_gamma   90.00
#
_symmetry.space_group_name_H-M   'P 1'
#
loop_
_entity.id
_entity.type
_entity.pdbx_description
1 polymer ?
#
loop_
_entity_poly.entity_id
_entity_poly.type
_entity_poly.pdbx_seq_one_letter_code
_entity_poly.pdbx_strand_id
1 'polypeptide(L)'
;YERMGADKAAVTEKLVQLFSYVNSMFARLNLTVVLTSLEFWTERDKIPTTGEAGELLQRFLQWKNTHRVLRLQDITFLFVLESFAVLLAQLLALSLGIGYDDGRRCRCAGDACLMRSDAARSAGAKTFSDCSVKDFERFLASGEGQCLWNRPTMDISYRAPVCGNKVVEPGEACDCGSAEECKRDLCCTVGCKAKKGVECLSGPCCWKCRFLRKGTLCRSSPEDECELKEYCNGTSGQCTPNFWVMDGHPCNHRRAFCYGGVCQMADKQCQKVFGRGAKNGPLACYEELNGRRDRMGHCGSNQSGYQSCAWQDLRCGKLICEYPSHKPFTREKAAVVYARVQNSLCVTLDYMKPPAERDPMLVNDGTVCGQQMVCLKQKCVPASALNYRCEIKTKCHNHGVCNNKGLCHCHPGWKPPTCLERADTMGGSTES
;
A
#
# COMPACT_ATOMS: atom_id res chain seq x y z
N TYR A 1 13.34 23.81 17.10
CA TYR A 1 14.09 24.83 16.34
C TYR A 1 15.22 25.40 17.19
N GLU A 2 14.90 26.17 18.24
CA GLU A 2 15.88 26.78 19.16
C GLU A 2 16.95 25.80 19.66
N ARG A 3 16.53 24.67 20.22
CA ARG A 3 17.44 23.66 20.80
C ARG A 3 18.37 22.98 19.79
N MET A 4 18.06 23.05 18.50
CA MET A 4 18.89 22.46 17.44
C MET A 4 19.85 23.48 16.81
N GLY A 5 19.88 24.72 17.31
CA GLY A 5 20.79 25.78 16.88
C GLY A 5 20.09 27.05 16.38
N ALA A 6 18.76 27.12 16.46
CA ALA A 6 17.94 28.29 16.06
C ALA A 6 18.20 28.80 14.62
N ASP A 7 18.72 27.93 13.75
CA ASP A 7 19.04 28.22 12.36
C ASP A 7 18.49 27.12 11.45
N LYS A 8 17.77 27.50 10.38
CA LYS A 8 17.10 26.54 9.50
C LYS A 8 18.08 25.60 8.82
N ALA A 9 19.27 26.06 8.43
CA ALA A 9 20.26 25.21 7.76
C ALA A 9 20.86 24.20 8.74
N ALA A 10 21.24 24.64 9.94
CA ALA A 10 21.77 23.77 10.99
C ALA A 10 20.75 22.71 11.45
N VAL A 11 19.47 23.08 11.61
CA VAL A 11 18.42 22.11 11.95
C VAL A 11 18.20 21.12 10.81
N THR A 12 18.22 21.59 9.55
CA THR A 12 18.08 20.73 8.38
C THR A 12 19.21 19.70 8.29
N GLU A 13 20.46 20.12 8.46
CA GLU A 13 21.62 19.23 8.42
C GLU A 13 21.53 18.13 9.48
N LYS A 14 21.15 18.49 10.71
CA LYS A 14 20.93 17.52 11.79
C LYS A 14 19.82 16.51 11.48
N LEU A 15 18.72 16.95 10.87
CA LEU A 15 17.64 16.06 10.44
C LEU A 15 18.09 15.14 9.31
N VAL A 16 18.88 15.64 8.35
CA VAL A 16 19.47 14.81 7.30
C VAL A 16 20.35 13.70 7.88
N GLN A 17 21.25 14.05 8.81
CA GLN A 17 22.11 13.07 9.50
C GLN A 17 21.28 12.04 10.26
N LEU A 18 20.19 12.49 10.91
CA LEU A 18 19.27 11.61 11.63
C LEU A 18 18.61 10.60 10.69
N PHE A 19 18.09 11.03 9.54
CA PHE A 19 17.47 10.13 8.56
C PHE A 19 18.50 9.19 7.92
N SER A 20 19.75 9.63 7.73
CA SER A 20 20.84 8.75 7.32
C SER A 20 21.08 7.63 8.35
N TYR A 21 21.06 7.97 9.64
CA TYR A 21 21.20 6.98 10.70
C TYR A 21 19.99 6.04 10.78
N VAL A 22 18.76 6.54 10.63
CA VAL A 22 17.55 5.71 10.54
C VAL A 22 17.64 4.75 9.35
N ASN A 23 18.07 5.21 8.18
CA ASN A 23 18.25 4.35 7.00
C ASN A 23 19.22 3.19 7.24
N SER A 24 20.27 3.41 8.03
CA SER A 24 21.17 2.32 8.41
C SER A 24 20.46 1.21 9.20
N MET A 25 19.46 1.55 10.02
CA MET A 25 18.67 0.57 10.78
C MET A 25 17.69 -0.19 9.88
N PHE A 26 17.10 0.48 8.87
CA PHE A 26 16.16 -0.10 7.91
C PHE A 26 16.81 -0.92 6.80
N ALA A 27 18.14 -0.87 6.66
CA ALA A 27 18.88 -1.63 5.65
C ALA A 27 18.54 -3.14 5.67
N ARG A 28 18.30 -3.73 6.85
CA ARG A 28 17.93 -5.15 6.99
C ARG A 28 16.58 -5.50 6.36
N LEU A 29 15.68 -4.52 6.23
CA LEU A 29 14.37 -4.68 5.60
C LEU A 29 14.39 -4.34 4.10
N ASN A 30 15.54 -3.96 3.55
CA ASN A 30 15.68 -3.45 2.18
C ASN A 30 14.72 -2.28 1.90
N LEU A 31 14.52 -1.41 2.89
CA LEU A 31 13.64 -0.24 2.83
C LEU A 31 14.45 1.03 3.02
N THR A 32 14.13 2.05 2.23
CA THR A 32 14.75 3.38 2.32
C THR A 32 13.72 4.37 2.82
N VAL A 33 14.00 5.00 3.95
CA VAL A 33 13.24 6.10 4.52
C VAL A 33 13.71 7.39 3.87
N VAL A 34 12.83 8.02 3.10
CA VAL A 34 13.11 9.27 2.40
C VAL A 34 12.38 10.41 3.10
N LEU A 35 13.13 11.43 3.52
CA LEU A 35 12.55 12.69 3.98
C LEU A 35 12.12 13.51 2.75
N THR A 36 10.82 13.76 2.60
CA THR A 36 10.26 14.41 1.40
C THR A 36 9.96 15.90 1.60
N SER A 37 9.78 16.35 2.84
CA SER A 37 9.57 17.76 3.17
C SER A 37 9.91 18.06 4.63
N LEU A 38 10.19 19.33 4.91
CA LEU A 38 10.36 19.86 6.26
C LEU A 38 9.57 21.17 6.44
N GLU A 39 8.89 21.30 7.57
CA GLU A 39 8.24 22.54 7.99
C GLU A 39 8.82 22.98 9.35
N PHE A 40 9.18 24.26 9.45
CA PHE A 40 9.76 24.84 10.66
C PHE A 40 8.76 25.81 11.31
N TRP A 41 8.40 25.53 12.57
CA TRP A 41 7.66 26.48 13.40
C TRP A 41 8.64 27.40 14.13
N THR A 42 9.06 28.48 13.46
CA THR A 42 10.12 29.38 13.97
C THR A 42 9.63 30.49 14.89
N GLU A 43 8.36 30.89 14.80
CA GLU A 43 7.81 32.00 15.59
C GLU A 43 7.11 31.51 16.86
N ARG A 44 6.24 30.51 16.72
CA ARG A 44 5.51 29.86 17.81
C ARG A 44 5.06 28.47 17.39
N ASP A 45 4.91 27.59 18.36
CA ASP A 45 4.33 26.27 18.13
C ASP A 45 2.90 26.42 17.57
N LYS A 46 2.56 25.63 16.55
CA LYS A 46 1.22 25.65 15.94
C LYS A 46 0.20 24.83 16.75
N ILE A 47 0.68 24.02 17.69
CA ILE A 47 -0.12 23.27 18.66
C ILE A 47 0.53 23.35 20.05
N PRO A 48 -0.24 23.26 21.15
CA PRO A 48 0.34 23.15 22.48
C PRO A 48 1.14 21.84 22.62
N THR A 49 2.43 21.97 22.94
CA THR A 49 3.39 20.86 23.07
C THR A 49 3.49 20.27 24.48
N THR A 50 2.73 20.82 25.44
CA THR A 50 2.68 20.37 26.83
C THR A 50 1.63 19.26 27.04
N GLY A 51 1.91 18.34 27.97
CA GLY A 51 1.03 17.22 28.33
C GLY A 51 1.62 15.85 28.00
N GLU A 52 0.81 14.80 28.13
CA GLU A 52 1.23 13.43 27.80
C GLU A 52 1.40 13.21 26.29
N ALA A 53 2.27 12.27 25.90
CA ALA A 53 2.58 11.98 24.50
C ALA A 53 1.34 11.57 23.67
N GLY A 54 0.37 10.89 24.28
CA GLY A 54 -0.88 10.50 23.62
C GLY A 54 -1.76 11.70 23.26
N GLU A 55 -1.87 12.67 24.16
CA GLU A 55 -2.62 13.92 23.92
C GLU A 55 -1.93 14.78 22.86
N LEU A 56 -0.60 14.87 22.92
CA LEU A 56 0.20 15.58 21.92
C LEU A 56 0.02 14.97 20.53
N LEU A 57 0.04 13.63 20.44
CA LEU A 57 -0.20 12.92 19.19
C LEU A 57 -1.60 13.21 18.63
N GLN A 58 -2.64 13.19 19.48
CA GLN A 58 -4.00 13.54 19.03
C GLN A 58 -4.08 14.98 18.49
N ARG A 59 -3.52 15.95 19.21
CA ARG A 59 -3.49 17.36 18.76
C ARG A 59 -2.74 17.52 17.44
N PHE A 60 -1.62 16.81 17.28
CA PHE A 60 -0.84 16.81 16.05
C PHE A 60 -1.62 16.20 14.88
N LEU A 61 -2.29 15.05 15.09
CA LEU A 61 -3.13 14.42 14.06
C LEU A 61 -4.31 15.32 13.65
N GLN A 62 -4.91 16.04 14.60
CA GLN A 62 -5.98 17.00 14.32
C GLN A 62 -5.48 18.22 13.53
N TRP A 63 -4.33 18.78 13.90
CA TRP A 63 -3.66 19.85 13.15
C TRP A 63 -3.32 19.41 11.72
N LYS A 64 -2.75 18.20 11.56
CA LYS A 64 -2.43 17.60 10.26
C LYS A 64 -3.67 17.47 9.37
N ASN A 65 -4.80 17.03 9.93
CA ASN A 65 -6.04 16.84 9.18
C ASN A 65 -6.68 18.17 8.72
N THR A 66 -6.48 19.26 9.47
CA THR A 66 -7.11 20.57 9.19
C THR A 66 -6.31 21.44 8.21
N HIS A 67 -4.98 21.32 8.17
CA HIS A 67 -4.11 22.15 7.31
C HIS A 67 -3.82 21.51 5.94
N ARG A 68 -4.59 20.48 5.58
CA ARG A 68 -4.37 19.56 4.46
C ARG A 68 -4.73 20.14 3.09
N VAL A 69 -4.27 21.35 2.74
CA VAL A 69 -4.57 21.94 1.42
C VAL A 69 -3.46 21.74 0.38
N LEU A 70 -2.19 21.37 0.71
CA LEU A 70 -1.14 21.45 -0.33
C LEU A 70 -0.07 20.35 -0.48
N ARG A 71 0.07 19.29 0.34
CA ARG A 71 1.16 18.29 0.12
C ARG A 71 0.77 16.83 0.41
N LEU A 72 0.99 15.95 -0.56
CA LEU A 72 0.91 14.48 -0.45
C LEU A 72 2.19 13.97 0.23
N GLN A 73 2.11 13.55 1.49
CA GLN A 73 3.21 12.91 2.22
C GLN A 73 2.69 11.63 2.89
N ASP A 74 3.51 10.58 2.90
CA ASP A 74 3.10 9.25 3.37
C ASP A 74 3.00 9.17 4.90
N ILE A 75 3.95 9.75 5.65
CA ILE A 75 3.95 9.79 7.13
C ILE A 75 4.56 11.12 7.60
N THR A 76 3.93 11.81 8.57
CA THR A 76 4.40 13.08 9.15
C THR A 76 4.72 12.91 10.63
N PHE A 77 5.84 13.48 11.10
CA PHE A 77 6.31 13.38 12.48
C PHE A 77 6.55 14.76 13.10
N LEU A 78 6.36 14.86 14.43
CA LEU A 78 6.74 16.02 15.24
C LEU A 78 8.01 15.68 16.04
N PHE A 79 9.03 16.56 15.98
CA PHE A 79 10.38 16.30 16.50
C PHE A 79 10.67 17.13 17.75
N VAL A 80 11.15 16.50 18.84
CA VAL A 80 11.46 17.23 20.09
C VAL A 80 12.91 17.08 20.61
N LEU A 81 13.68 15.98 20.45
CA LEU A 81 15.04 15.84 21.05
C LEU A 81 15.97 14.75 20.42
N GLU A 82 17.19 14.49 20.93
CA GLU A 82 18.27 13.67 20.29
C GLU A 82 18.21 12.12 20.44
N SER A 83 17.46 11.54 21.39
CA SER A 83 17.21 10.07 21.48
C SER A 83 16.26 9.53 20.39
N PHE A 84 16.11 10.31 19.31
CA PHE A 84 14.96 10.29 18.42
C PHE A 84 15.11 9.33 17.24
N ALA A 85 16.33 9.00 16.80
CA ALA A 85 16.49 8.08 15.68
C ALA A 85 15.92 6.69 15.99
N VAL A 86 16.14 6.18 17.20
CA VAL A 86 15.61 4.88 17.66
C VAL A 86 14.08 4.94 17.77
N LEU A 87 13.55 5.98 18.40
CA LEU A 87 12.11 6.16 18.56
C LEU A 87 11.39 6.36 17.23
N LEU A 88 11.96 7.16 16.32
CA LEU A 88 11.45 7.35 14.96
C LEU A 88 11.45 6.03 14.21
N ALA A 89 12.54 5.27 14.27
CA ALA A 89 12.64 4.00 13.60
C ALA A 89 11.61 2.98 14.14
N GLN A 90 11.37 2.97 15.46
CA GLN A 90 10.32 2.16 16.08
C GLN A 90 8.91 2.59 15.64
N LEU A 91 8.63 3.90 15.56
CA LEU A 91 7.34 4.42 15.11
C LEU A 91 7.07 4.12 13.62
N LEU A 92 8.10 4.25 12.77
CA LEU A 92 8.04 3.85 11.38
C LEU A 92 7.79 2.34 11.26
N ALA A 93 8.52 1.53 12.01
CA ALA A 93 8.34 0.08 12.04
C ALA A 93 6.92 -0.33 12.45
N LEU A 94 6.35 0.30 13.49
CA LEU A 94 4.96 0.08 13.89
C LEU A 94 3.97 0.43 12.78
N SER A 95 4.22 1.51 12.04
CA SER A 95 3.41 1.91 10.88
C SER A 95 3.52 0.93 9.71
N LEU A 96 4.59 0.14 9.66
CA LEU A 96 4.85 -0.93 8.69
C LEU A 96 4.46 -2.32 9.21
N GLY A 97 3.60 -2.39 10.23
CA GLY A 97 3.07 -3.64 10.78
C GLY A 97 4.03 -4.42 11.68
N ILE A 98 5.18 -3.84 12.06
CA ILE A 98 6.19 -4.50 12.90
C ILE A 98 5.89 -4.25 14.37
N GLY A 99 5.66 -5.31 15.15
CA GLY A 99 5.39 -5.23 16.59
C GLY A 99 6.66 -5.15 17.44
N TYR A 100 6.48 -4.85 18.73
CA TYR A 100 7.56 -4.98 19.72
C TYR A 100 8.00 -6.44 19.89
N ASP A 101 9.29 -6.64 20.16
CA ASP A 101 9.93 -7.94 20.38
C ASP A 101 9.77 -8.43 21.84
N ASP A 102 9.32 -7.56 22.75
CA ASP A 102 9.17 -7.84 24.18
C ASP A 102 8.31 -9.09 24.44
N GLY A 103 8.84 -10.04 25.22
CA GLY A 103 8.17 -11.31 25.53
C GLY A 103 8.16 -12.34 24.39
N ARG A 104 8.76 -12.03 23.23
CA ARG A 104 8.91 -12.96 22.10
C ARG A 104 10.32 -13.56 22.08
N ARG A 105 10.44 -14.81 21.61
CA ARG A 105 11.75 -15.46 21.38
C ARG A 105 12.31 -15.06 20.02
N CYS A 106 12.81 -13.84 19.92
CA CYS A 106 13.36 -13.28 18.68
C CYS A 106 14.90 -13.26 18.72
N ARG A 107 15.54 -13.43 17.56
CA ARG A 107 17.00 -13.38 17.39
C ARG A 107 17.42 -12.07 16.75
N CYS A 108 18.39 -11.41 17.37
CA CYS A 108 19.06 -10.22 16.85
C CYS A 108 20.48 -10.51 16.42
N ALA A 109 20.92 -9.79 15.38
CA ALA A 109 22.31 -9.86 14.90
C ALA A 109 23.18 -8.72 15.47
N GLY A 110 22.59 -7.60 15.89
CA GLY A 110 23.29 -6.49 16.53
C GLY A 110 23.21 -6.50 18.06
N ASP A 111 23.82 -5.48 18.67
CA ASP A 111 23.97 -5.34 20.14
C ASP A 111 22.64 -5.28 20.88
N ALA A 112 21.62 -4.67 20.25
CA ALA A 112 20.26 -4.68 20.75
C ALA A 112 19.23 -4.68 19.61
N CYS A 113 18.07 -5.27 19.89
CA CYS A 113 16.94 -5.25 18.97
C CYS A 113 16.26 -3.89 18.97
N LEU A 114 16.10 -3.34 17.77
CA LEU A 114 15.46 -2.05 17.57
C LEU A 114 14.03 -2.05 18.11
N MET A 115 13.29 -3.14 17.94
CA MET A 115 11.89 -3.26 18.36
C MET A 115 11.72 -3.75 19.81
N ARG A 116 12.72 -3.62 20.68
CA ARG A 116 12.51 -3.75 22.13
C ARG A 116 12.10 -2.42 22.74
N SER A 117 11.20 -2.45 23.72
CA SER A 117 10.74 -1.25 24.45
C SER A 117 11.87 -0.48 25.14
N ASP A 118 12.96 -1.15 25.50
CA ASP A 118 14.14 -0.55 26.14
C ASP A 118 15.26 -0.15 25.17
N ALA A 119 15.07 -0.31 23.85
CA ALA A 119 16.12 -0.07 22.86
C ALA A 119 16.64 1.37 22.85
N ALA A 120 15.81 2.37 23.16
CA ALA A 120 16.23 3.77 23.24
C ALA A 120 17.19 4.05 24.41
N ARG A 121 17.21 3.19 25.43
CA ARG A 121 18.06 3.30 26.63
C ARG A 121 19.27 2.37 26.58
N SER A 122 19.33 1.44 25.63
CA SER A 122 20.47 0.52 25.51
C SER A 122 21.57 1.11 24.63
N ALA A 123 22.82 0.80 24.97
CA ALA A 123 23.99 1.14 24.17
C ALA A 123 24.13 0.21 22.94
N GLY A 124 25.00 0.57 22.00
CA GLY A 124 25.33 -0.25 20.83
C GLY A 124 24.41 -0.06 19.62
N ALA A 125 24.77 -0.69 18.51
CA ALA A 125 24.05 -0.60 17.25
C ALA A 125 22.70 -1.35 17.32
N LYS A 126 21.64 -0.73 16.78
CA LYS A 126 20.28 -1.28 16.80
C LYS A 126 19.95 -1.94 15.46
N THR A 127 19.41 -3.15 15.51
CA THR A 127 19.01 -3.90 14.32
C THR A 127 17.63 -4.51 14.48
N PHE A 128 16.90 -4.69 13.39
CA PHE A 128 15.64 -5.45 13.41
C PHE A 128 15.91 -6.93 13.74
N SER A 129 15.01 -7.56 14.50
CA SER A 129 15.08 -8.98 14.83
C SER A 129 14.50 -9.86 13.70
N ASP A 130 14.70 -11.17 13.77
CA ASP A 130 14.05 -12.11 12.83
C ASP A 130 12.51 -12.11 12.94
N CYS A 131 11.95 -11.80 14.11
CA CYS A 131 10.52 -11.55 14.28
C CYS A 131 10.06 -10.30 13.53
N SER A 132 10.83 -9.22 13.61
CA SER A 132 10.48 -7.97 12.94
C SER A 132 10.44 -8.14 11.41
N VAL A 133 11.40 -8.88 10.83
CA VAL A 133 11.41 -9.20 9.40
C VAL A 133 10.13 -9.97 9.01
N LYS A 134 9.76 -10.99 9.78
CA LYS A 134 8.55 -11.78 9.52
C LYS A 134 7.25 -10.99 9.68
N ASP A 135 7.22 -10.02 10.59
CA ASP A 135 6.07 -9.12 10.75
C ASP A 135 5.94 -8.23 9.51
N PHE A 136 7.05 -7.67 9.03
CA PHE A 136 7.08 -6.84 7.82
C PHE A 136 6.70 -7.62 6.55
N GLU A 137 7.19 -8.85 6.37
CA GLU A 137 6.81 -9.72 5.25
C GLU A 137 5.30 -9.99 5.24
N ARG A 138 4.69 -10.21 6.41
CA ARG A 138 3.23 -10.37 6.54
C ARG A 138 2.47 -9.10 6.19
N PHE A 139 2.98 -7.93 6.59
CA PHE A 139 2.40 -6.64 6.23
C PHE A 139 2.46 -6.39 4.72
N LEU A 140 3.55 -6.75 4.05
CA LEU A 140 3.62 -6.66 2.58
C LEU A 140 2.62 -7.62 1.91
N ALA A 141 2.50 -8.85 2.43
CA ALA A 141 1.57 -9.86 1.91
C ALA A 141 0.09 -9.51 2.10
N SER A 142 -0.28 -8.66 3.07
CA SER A 142 -1.67 -8.21 3.27
C SER A 142 -2.16 -7.25 2.16
N GLY A 143 -1.22 -6.70 1.38
CA GLY A 143 -1.46 -5.66 0.37
C GLY A 143 -1.53 -4.25 0.96
N GLU A 144 -1.33 -4.07 2.26
CA GLU A 144 -1.34 -2.75 2.91
C GLU A 144 -0.09 -1.92 2.56
N GLY A 145 1.02 -2.59 2.23
CA GLY A 145 2.28 -1.95 1.83
C GLY A 145 2.35 -1.46 0.38
N GLN A 146 1.24 -1.44 -0.38
CA GLN A 146 1.25 -1.09 -1.80
C GLN A 146 1.82 0.30 -2.10
N CYS A 147 1.67 1.26 -1.18
CA CYS A 147 2.21 2.62 -1.35
C CYS A 147 3.74 2.68 -1.28
N LEU A 148 4.41 1.70 -0.68
CA LEU A 148 5.87 1.68 -0.48
C LEU A 148 6.65 1.37 -1.75
N TRP A 149 5.98 0.89 -2.80
CA TRP A 149 6.61 0.57 -4.08
C TRP A 149 6.83 1.80 -4.96
N ASN A 150 6.23 2.94 -4.61
CA ASN A 150 6.40 4.19 -5.32
C ASN A 150 7.68 4.89 -4.84
N ARG A 151 8.51 5.37 -5.77
CA ARG A 151 9.60 6.29 -5.43
C ARG A 151 9.03 7.71 -5.29
N PRO A 152 9.10 8.34 -4.09
CA PRO A 152 8.53 9.66 -3.91
C PRO A 152 9.29 10.70 -4.74
N THR A 153 8.55 11.59 -5.40
CA THR A 153 9.12 12.81 -6.00
C THR A 153 9.47 13.77 -4.87
N MET A 154 10.76 14.05 -4.70
CA MET A 154 11.23 14.89 -3.60
C MET A 154 11.12 16.38 -3.93
N ASP A 155 10.52 17.17 -3.03
CA ASP A 155 10.63 18.63 -3.01
C ASP A 155 11.80 19.01 -2.08
N ILE A 156 13.01 19.09 -2.65
CA ILE A 156 14.25 19.30 -1.89
C ILE A 156 14.57 20.79 -1.72
N SER A 157 13.55 21.64 -1.57
CA SER A 157 13.76 23.09 -1.40
C SER A 157 14.61 23.46 -0.17
N TYR A 158 14.87 22.51 0.73
CA TYR A 158 15.59 22.71 1.98
C TYR A 158 17.06 22.22 1.98
N ARG A 159 17.53 21.46 0.98
CA ARG A 159 18.94 21.02 0.90
C ARG A 159 19.42 20.77 -0.53
N ALA A 160 20.73 20.83 -0.76
CA ALA A 160 21.31 20.39 -2.02
C ALA A 160 21.34 18.84 -2.11
N PRO A 161 21.22 18.25 -3.32
CA PRO A 161 21.49 16.84 -3.57
C PRO A 161 22.86 16.39 -3.07
N VAL A 162 22.95 15.21 -2.46
CA VAL A 162 24.17 14.65 -1.88
C VAL A 162 24.49 13.30 -2.52
N CYS A 163 25.43 13.33 -3.45
CA CYS A 163 25.93 12.11 -4.08
C CYS A 163 26.71 11.24 -3.10
N GLY A 164 26.31 9.98 -3.00
CA GLY A 164 26.95 8.94 -2.20
C GLY A 164 26.17 8.55 -0.94
N ASN A 165 24.89 8.95 -0.83
CA ASN A 165 24.00 8.63 0.28
C ASN A 165 23.03 7.46 -0.03
N LYS A 166 23.17 6.83 -1.21
CA LYS A 166 22.33 5.74 -1.76
C LYS A 166 20.88 6.12 -2.06
N VAL A 167 20.58 7.41 -2.11
CA VAL A 167 19.27 7.94 -2.49
C VAL A 167 19.46 8.72 -3.79
N VAL A 168 18.74 8.35 -4.85
CA VAL A 168 18.83 9.09 -6.11
C VAL A 168 18.08 10.40 -5.98
N GLU A 169 18.81 11.51 -6.00
CA GLU A 169 18.26 12.87 -5.88
C GLU A 169 18.18 13.58 -7.27
N PRO A 170 17.37 14.64 -7.44
CA PRO A 170 17.34 15.49 -8.63
C PRO A 170 18.74 15.89 -9.11
N GLY A 171 19.06 15.56 -10.37
CA GLY A 171 20.37 15.80 -10.98
C GLY A 171 21.30 14.59 -10.96
N GLU A 172 21.00 13.56 -10.17
CA GLU A 172 21.72 12.30 -10.12
C GLU A 172 21.04 11.25 -11.00
N ALA A 173 21.83 10.45 -11.70
CA ALA A 173 21.30 9.31 -12.46
C ALA A 173 21.20 8.04 -11.59
N CYS A 174 22.11 7.91 -10.63
CA CYS A 174 22.27 6.78 -9.72
C CYS A 174 23.04 7.24 -8.48
N ASP A 175 22.93 6.50 -7.38
CA ASP A 175 23.75 6.70 -6.20
C ASP A 175 24.16 5.32 -5.65
N CYS A 176 25.45 4.98 -5.77
CA CYS A 176 26.03 3.71 -5.33
C CYS A 176 26.62 3.77 -3.91
N GLY A 177 26.49 4.90 -3.21
CA GLY A 177 27.06 5.11 -1.89
C GLY A 177 28.48 5.69 -1.92
N SER A 178 29.30 5.26 -0.98
CA SER A 178 30.66 5.78 -0.82
C SER A 178 31.55 5.50 -2.04
N ALA A 179 32.66 6.25 -2.17
CA ALA A 179 33.60 6.08 -3.27
C ALA A 179 34.14 4.63 -3.40
N GLU A 180 34.36 3.93 -2.29
CA GLU A 180 34.81 2.53 -2.31
C GLU A 180 33.71 1.56 -2.76
N GLU A 181 32.45 1.81 -2.40
CA GLU A 181 31.31 1.02 -2.88
C GLU A 181 31.10 1.22 -4.38
N CYS A 182 31.15 2.47 -4.85
CA CYS A 182 31.02 2.83 -6.26
C CYS A 182 32.14 2.29 -7.16
N LYS A 183 33.35 2.02 -6.62
CA LYS A 183 34.41 1.32 -7.38
C LYS A 183 33.99 -0.08 -7.80
N ARG A 184 33.18 -0.76 -6.96
CA ARG A 184 32.68 -2.13 -7.21
C ARG A 184 31.37 -2.14 -8.00
N ASP A 185 30.66 -1.01 -8.04
CA ASP A 185 29.41 -0.89 -8.79
C ASP A 185 29.66 -0.98 -10.31
N LEU A 186 28.83 -1.75 -11.03
CA LEU A 186 29.00 -1.97 -12.47
C LEU A 186 28.44 -0.82 -13.32
N CYS A 187 27.49 -0.05 -12.78
CA CYS A 187 26.65 0.86 -13.55
C CYS A 187 26.87 2.33 -13.18
N CYS A 188 27.25 2.62 -11.94
CA CYS A 188 27.30 3.95 -11.39
C CYS A 188 28.73 4.41 -11.09
N THR A 189 29.00 5.68 -11.35
CA THR A 189 30.28 6.34 -11.04
C THR A 189 30.23 7.01 -9.66
N VAL A 190 31.40 7.29 -9.09
CA VAL A 190 31.53 8.05 -7.82
C VAL A 190 30.86 9.43 -7.88
N GLY A 191 30.63 9.99 -9.08
CA GLY A 191 29.94 11.27 -9.28
C GLY A 191 28.44 11.13 -9.58
N CYS A 192 27.80 10.03 -9.20
CA CYS A 192 26.35 9.78 -9.36
C CYS A 192 25.84 9.86 -10.80
N LYS A 193 26.71 9.49 -11.73
CA LYS A 193 26.42 9.38 -13.17
C LYS A 193 26.53 7.93 -13.63
N ALA A 194 25.80 7.59 -14.67
CA ALA A 194 25.95 6.31 -15.37
C ALA A 194 27.35 6.17 -15.97
N LYS A 195 27.93 4.97 -15.87
CA LYS A 195 29.14 4.59 -16.62
C LYS A 195 28.86 4.53 -18.12
N LYS A 196 29.90 4.66 -18.94
CA LYS A 196 29.78 4.59 -20.41
C LYS A 196 29.27 3.21 -20.84
N GLY A 197 28.27 3.17 -21.71
CA GLY A 197 27.68 1.93 -22.24
C GLY A 197 26.64 1.27 -21.32
N VAL A 198 26.21 1.96 -20.26
CA VAL A 198 25.09 1.54 -19.42
C VAL A 198 23.78 1.91 -20.09
N GLU A 199 22.84 0.96 -20.14
CA GLU A 199 21.51 1.15 -20.73
C GLU A 199 20.46 1.44 -19.64
N CYS A 200 20.62 0.84 -18.46
CA CYS A 200 19.74 1.04 -17.32
C CYS A 200 20.51 1.05 -15.99
N LEU A 201 19.95 1.74 -14.99
CA LEU A 201 20.56 1.85 -13.66
C LEU A 201 19.74 1.12 -12.59
N SER A 202 18.43 1.01 -12.76
CA SER A 202 17.55 0.36 -11.80
C SER A 202 16.23 -0.08 -12.43
N GLY A 203 15.48 -0.91 -11.69
CA GLY A 203 14.16 -1.39 -12.03
C GLY A 203 14.11 -2.89 -12.34
N PRO A 204 12.91 -3.49 -12.37
CA PRO A 204 12.72 -4.94 -12.55
C PRO A 204 13.12 -5.44 -13.95
N CYS A 205 13.25 -4.53 -14.92
CA CYS A 205 13.70 -4.82 -16.28
C CYS A 205 15.17 -4.47 -16.53
N CYS A 206 15.94 -4.28 -15.46
CA CYS A 206 17.37 -3.97 -15.54
C CYS A 206 18.20 -5.09 -14.93
N TRP A 207 19.13 -5.65 -15.70
CA TRP A 207 20.06 -6.67 -15.21
C TRP A 207 21.48 -6.37 -15.65
N LYS A 208 22.40 -6.25 -14.68
CA LYS A 208 23.81 -5.90 -14.94
C LYS A 208 23.97 -4.70 -15.88
N CYS A 209 23.21 -3.64 -15.59
CA CYS A 209 23.22 -2.37 -16.32
C CYS A 209 22.70 -2.43 -17.77
N ARG A 210 22.06 -3.54 -18.16
CA ARG A 210 21.48 -3.75 -19.50
C ARG A 210 19.98 -4.02 -19.42
N PHE A 211 19.26 -3.63 -20.46
CA PHE A 211 17.84 -3.94 -20.55
C PHE A 211 17.62 -5.45 -20.64
N LEU A 212 16.67 -5.95 -19.84
CA LEU A 212 16.17 -7.31 -20.04
C LEU A 212 15.47 -7.41 -21.40
N ARG A 213 15.52 -8.60 -22.00
CA ARG A 213 14.93 -8.83 -23.32
C ARG A 213 13.44 -8.53 -23.31
N LYS A 214 12.94 -8.05 -24.44
CA LYS A 214 11.51 -7.89 -24.68
C LYS A 214 10.76 -9.19 -24.35
N GLY A 215 9.63 -9.09 -23.65
CA GLY A 215 8.84 -10.24 -23.21
C GLY A 215 9.33 -10.92 -21.92
N THR A 216 10.33 -10.38 -21.22
CA THR A 216 10.73 -10.91 -19.91
C THR A 216 9.70 -10.53 -18.85
N LEU A 217 9.14 -11.51 -18.13
CA LEU A 217 8.16 -11.27 -17.06
C LEU A 217 8.77 -10.39 -15.96
N CYS A 218 8.17 -9.22 -15.71
CA CYS A 218 8.65 -8.25 -14.72
C CYS A 218 7.64 -7.97 -13.60
N ARG A 219 6.36 -8.24 -13.84
CA ARG A 219 5.33 -8.18 -12.81
C ARG A 219 4.40 -9.37 -12.98
N SER A 220 4.22 -10.11 -11.89
CA SER A 220 3.27 -11.20 -11.78
C SER A 220 2.60 -11.08 -10.44
N SER A 221 1.29 -11.21 -10.41
CA SER A 221 0.54 -11.39 -9.18
C SER A 221 -0.07 -12.78 -9.16
N PRO A 222 0.06 -13.56 -8.07
CA PRO A 222 -0.20 -14.99 -8.14
C PRO A 222 -1.67 -15.40 -7.93
N GLU A 223 -2.63 -14.50 -7.71
CA GLU A 223 -3.89 -14.94 -7.06
C GLU A 223 -5.22 -14.48 -7.66
N ASP A 224 -5.28 -13.44 -8.50
CA ASP A 224 -6.54 -12.97 -9.07
C ASP A 224 -6.56 -13.03 -10.61
N GLU A 225 -7.58 -13.68 -11.16
CA GLU A 225 -7.79 -13.82 -12.61
C GLU A 225 -8.05 -12.48 -13.33
N CYS A 226 -8.32 -11.41 -12.57
CA CYS A 226 -8.51 -10.05 -13.07
C CYS A 226 -7.21 -9.23 -13.12
N GLU A 227 -6.10 -9.77 -12.64
CA GLU A 227 -4.79 -9.12 -12.70
C GLU A 227 -4.00 -9.62 -13.92
N LEU A 228 -3.30 -8.72 -14.60
CA LEU A 228 -2.52 -9.05 -15.78
C LEU A 228 -1.06 -9.30 -15.41
N LYS A 229 -0.37 -10.03 -16.29
CA LYS A 229 1.08 -10.24 -16.18
C LYS A 229 1.77 -9.24 -17.10
N GLU A 230 2.73 -8.49 -16.58
CA GLU A 230 3.48 -7.53 -17.40
C GLU A 230 4.90 -7.99 -17.70
N TYR A 231 5.36 -7.55 -18.86
CA TYR A 231 6.64 -7.94 -19.43
C TYR A 231 7.47 -6.71 -19.80
N CYS A 232 8.78 -6.86 -19.75
CA CYS A 232 9.74 -5.85 -20.16
C CYS A 232 9.63 -5.60 -21.66
N ASN A 233 9.68 -4.33 -22.06
CA ASN A 233 9.63 -3.92 -23.46
C ASN A 233 10.99 -3.99 -24.20
N GLY A 234 12.08 -4.19 -23.46
CA GLY A 234 13.45 -4.25 -23.99
C GLY A 234 14.14 -2.89 -24.16
N THR A 235 13.49 -1.78 -23.81
CA THR A 235 14.01 -0.41 -24.01
C THR A 235 14.02 0.42 -22.73
N SER A 236 13.55 -0.14 -21.61
CA SER A 236 13.50 0.51 -20.30
C SER A 236 13.93 -0.45 -19.20
N GLY A 237 14.59 0.09 -18.16
CA GLY A 237 14.88 -0.65 -16.92
C GLY A 237 13.65 -0.86 -16.04
N GLN A 238 12.55 -0.12 -16.31
CA GLN A 238 11.28 -0.26 -15.61
C GLN A 238 10.34 -1.21 -16.33
N CYS A 239 9.50 -1.90 -15.56
CA CYS A 239 8.40 -2.70 -16.11
C CYS A 239 7.38 -1.79 -16.78
N THR A 240 6.62 -2.31 -17.74
CA THR A 240 5.52 -1.56 -18.36
C THR A 240 4.49 -1.11 -17.31
N PRO A 241 3.69 -0.06 -17.61
CA PRO A 241 2.62 0.37 -16.72
C PRO A 241 1.74 -0.79 -16.26
N ASN A 242 1.27 -0.73 -15.01
CA ASN A 242 0.40 -1.74 -14.45
C ASN A 242 -0.97 -1.68 -15.14
N PHE A 243 -1.36 -2.77 -15.79
CA PHE A 243 -2.65 -2.91 -16.44
C PHE A 243 -3.44 -3.99 -15.72
N TRP A 244 -4.76 -3.90 -15.78
CA TRP A 244 -5.62 -4.93 -15.23
C TRP A 244 -6.73 -5.27 -16.21
N VAL A 245 -7.38 -6.41 -16.02
CA VAL A 245 -8.51 -6.82 -16.85
C VAL A 245 -9.63 -5.79 -16.74
N MET A 246 -10.16 -5.37 -17.88
CA MET A 246 -11.18 -4.33 -17.97
C MET A 246 -12.35 -4.57 -17.01
N ASP A 247 -12.75 -3.52 -16.31
CA ASP A 247 -13.87 -3.56 -15.37
C ASP A 247 -15.15 -4.07 -16.05
N GLY A 248 -15.85 -4.97 -15.38
CA GLY A 248 -17.03 -5.67 -15.90
C GLY A 248 -16.73 -6.94 -16.70
N HIS A 249 -15.46 -7.32 -16.88
CA HIS A 249 -15.14 -8.65 -17.38
C HIS A 249 -15.64 -9.75 -16.42
N PRO A 250 -16.35 -10.78 -16.88
CA PRO A 250 -16.84 -11.85 -16.00
C PRO A 250 -15.69 -12.67 -15.41
N CYS A 251 -15.77 -12.95 -14.11
CA CYS A 251 -14.79 -13.74 -13.36
C CYS A 251 -15.51 -14.75 -12.45
N ASN A 252 -14.77 -15.67 -11.81
CA ASN A 252 -15.25 -16.74 -10.95
C ASN A 252 -16.38 -17.55 -11.61
N HIS A 253 -16.07 -18.17 -12.74
CA HIS A 253 -17.04 -18.91 -13.55
C HIS A 253 -18.30 -18.09 -13.92
N ARG A 254 -18.11 -16.79 -14.23
CA ARG A 254 -19.16 -15.81 -14.59
C ARG A 254 -20.14 -15.48 -13.46
N ARG A 255 -19.76 -15.73 -12.21
CA ARG A 255 -20.56 -15.39 -11.02
C ARG A 255 -20.21 -14.02 -10.45
N ALA A 256 -19.10 -13.43 -10.87
CA ALA A 256 -18.63 -12.12 -10.44
C ALA A 256 -18.04 -11.32 -11.61
N PHE A 257 -17.57 -10.11 -11.31
CA PHE A 257 -16.96 -9.22 -12.27
C PHE A 257 -15.61 -8.69 -11.78
N CYS A 258 -14.67 -8.52 -12.72
CA CYS A 258 -13.45 -7.78 -12.48
C CYS A 258 -13.78 -6.31 -12.22
N TYR A 259 -13.16 -5.72 -11.21
CA TYR A 259 -13.20 -4.28 -10.97
C TYR A 259 -11.92 -3.84 -10.25
N GLY A 260 -11.18 -2.92 -10.86
CA GLY A 260 -9.89 -2.44 -10.33
C GLY A 260 -8.84 -3.56 -10.23
N GLY A 261 -8.90 -4.55 -11.13
CA GLY A 261 -7.97 -5.67 -11.19
C GLY A 261 -8.20 -6.80 -10.19
N VAL A 262 -9.33 -6.76 -9.48
CA VAL A 262 -9.72 -7.82 -8.54
C VAL A 262 -11.08 -8.38 -8.95
N CYS A 263 -11.23 -9.70 -8.90
CA CYS A 263 -12.53 -10.35 -9.02
C CYS A 263 -13.33 -10.12 -7.73
N GLN A 264 -14.19 -9.10 -7.74
CA GLN A 264 -14.84 -8.58 -6.54
C GLN A 264 -15.90 -9.55 -6.00
N MET A 265 -15.66 -10.07 -4.80
CA MET A 265 -16.59 -10.96 -4.11
C MET A 265 -16.59 -10.66 -2.62
N ALA A 266 -17.79 -10.52 -2.04
CA ALA A 266 -17.95 -10.35 -0.60
C ALA A 266 -17.35 -11.53 0.19
N ASP A 267 -17.41 -12.76 -0.33
CA ASP A 267 -16.76 -13.92 0.28
C ASP A 267 -15.23 -13.75 0.39
N LYS A 268 -14.58 -13.26 -0.68
CA LYS A 268 -13.13 -12.95 -0.66
C LYS A 268 -12.82 -11.86 0.34
N GLN A 269 -13.64 -10.80 0.39
CA GLN A 269 -13.47 -9.71 1.36
C GLN A 269 -13.62 -10.22 2.80
N CYS A 270 -14.62 -11.07 3.07
CA CYS A 270 -14.83 -11.71 4.37
C CYS A 270 -13.65 -12.61 4.77
N GLN A 271 -13.12 -13.40 3.84
CA GLN A 271 -11.96 -14.26 4.10
C GLN A 271 -10.68 -13.46 4.36
N LYS A 272 -10.51 -12.32 3.68
CA LYS A 272 -9.39 -11.42 3.92
C LYS A 272 -9.41 -10.85 5.35
N VAL A 273 -10.59 -10.47 5.84
CA VAL A 273 -10.74 -9.86 7.17
C VAL A 273 -10.78 -10.92 8.29
N PHE A 274 -11.68 -11.90 8.19
CA PHE A 274 -11.95 -12.86 9.26
C PHE A 274 -11.20 -14.18 9.13
N GLY A 275 -10.50 -14.39 8.03
CA GLY A 275 -9.73 -15.59 7.74
C GLY A 275 -10.50 -16.69 7.01
N ARG A 276 -9.83 -17.82 6.81
CA ARG A 276 -10.35 -18.95 6.05
C ARG A 276 -11.66 -19.48 6.65
N GLY A 277 -12.66 -19.68 5.80
CA GLY A 277 -13.97 -20.21 6.17
C GLY A 277 -15.04 -19.15 6.44
N ALA A 278 -14.65 -17.88 6.60
CA ALA A 278 -15.61 -16.79 6.61
C ALA A 278 -16.28 -16.65 5.23
N LYS A 279 -17.56 -16.29 5.25
CA LYS A 279 -18.38 -16.16 4.03
C LYS A 279 -19.18 -14.87 4.07
N ASN A 280 -19.66 -14.45 2.92
CA ASN A 280 -20.63 -13.37 2.81
C ASN A 280 -21.88 -13.69 3.64
N GLY A 281 -22.37 -12.73 4.42
CA GLY A 281 -23.57 -12.90 5.22
C GLY A 281 -24.84 -13.10 4.36
N PRO A 282 -25.82 -13.87 4.85
CA PRO A 282 -27.16 -13.88 4.27
C PRO A 282 -27.80 -12.48 4.34
N LEU A 283 -28.85 -12.24 3.54
CA LEU A 283 -29.50 -10.92 3.47
C LEU A 283 -29.99 -10.46 4.86
N ALA A 284 -30.50 -11.39 5.67
CA ALA A 284 -30.96 -11.11 7.03
C ALA A 284 -29.87 -10.48 7.93
N CYS A 285 -28.60 -10.87 7.76
CA CYS A 285 -27.49 -10.23 8.48
C CYS A 285 -27.31 -8.76 8.09
N TYR A 286 -27.45 -8.46 6.80
CA TYR A 286 -27.37 -7.09 6.29
C TYR A 286 -28.59 -6.27 6.72
N GLU A 287 -29.79 -6.83 6.68
CA GLU A 287 -31.02 -6.18 7.16
C GLU A 287 -30.90 -5.77 8.64
N GLU A 288 -30.44 -6.67 9.50
CA GLU A 288 -30.31 -6.42 10.94
C GLU A 288 -29.28 -5.34 11.29
N LEU A 289 -28.14 -5.33 10.61
CA LEU A 289 -27.04 -4.42 10.94
C LEU A 289 -27.07 -3.15 10.11
N ASN A 290 -27.15 -3.25 8.77
CA ASN A 290 -27.14 -2.06 7.90
C ASN A 290 -28.44 -1.25 7.93
N GLY A 291 -29.51 -1.80 8.51
CA GLY A 291 -30.75 -1.05 8.80
C GLY A 291 -30.61 -0.01 9.92
N ARG A 292 -29.56 -0.07 10.75
CA ARG A 292 -29.44 0.73 11.98
C ARG A 292 -29.01 2.19 11.77
N ARG A 293 -28.33 2.50 10.66
CA ARG A 293 -27.78 3.84 10.36
C ARG A 293 -26.84 4.35 11.48
N ASP A 294 -25.93 3.49 11.91
CA ASP A 294 -24.93 3.80 12.93
C ASP A 294 -23.54 3.28 12.53
N ARG A 295 -22.57 3.35 13.45
CA ARG A 295 -21.20 2.87 13.22
C ARG A 295 -21.12 1.35 12.99
N MET A 296 -22.12 0.60 13.45
CA MET A 296 -22.20 -0.85 13.32
C MET A 296 -22.87 -1.29 12.00
N GLY A 297 -23.67 -0.43 11.37
CA GLY A 297 -24.17 -0.68 10.01
C GLY A 297 -24.79 0.54 9.33
N HIS A 298 -24.36 0.77 8.08
CA HIS A 298 -24.71 1.94 7.28
C HIS A 298 -24.35 1.73 5.79
N CYS A 299 -24.87 2.61 4.91
CA CYS A 299 -24.53 2.64 3.47
C CYS A 299 -23.59 3.81 3.15
N GLY A 300 -22.47 3.87 3.87
CA GLY A 300 -21.52 4.98 3.80
C GLY A 300 -21.78 6.07 4.82
N SER A 301 -20.86 7.02 4.88
CA SER A 301 -20.85 8.11 5.85
C SER A 301 -20.25 9.35 5.21
N ASN A 302 -20.66 10.52 5.70
CA ASN A 302 -20.11 11.79 5.30
C ASN A 302 -20.09 12.75 6.51
N GLN A 303 -19.83 14.03 6.27
CA GLN A 303 -19.83 15.04 7.35
C GLN A 303 -21.18 15.17 8.06
N SER A 304 -22.29 14.79 7.40
CA SER A 304 -23.64 14.77 7.98
C SER A 304 -23.95 13.49 8.77
N GLY A 305 -22.99 12.56 8.89
CA GLY A 305 -23.10 11.32 9.66
C GLY A 305 -23.30 10.07 8.79
N TYR A 306 -23.83 9.01 9.41
CA TYR A 306 -24.09 7.72 8.76
C TYR A 306 -25.34 7.77 7.87
N GLN A 307 -25.24 7.15 6.69
CA GLN A 307 -26.34 7.08 5.72
C GLN A 307 -27.13 5.78 5.90
N SER A 308 -28.46 5.88 5.82
CA SER A 308 -29.35 4.72 5.84
C SER A 308 -29.27 3.99 4.51
N CYS A 309 -29.29 2.65 4.56
CA CYS A 309 -29.40 1.84 3.35
C CYS A 309 -30.84 1.80 2.84
N ALA A 310 -31.04 1.99 1.54
CA ALA A 310 -32.26 1.51 0.90
C ALA A 310 -32.26 -0.02 0.88
N TRP A 311 -33.44 -0.64 0.82
CA TRP A 311 -33.55 -2.10 0.88
C TRP A 311 -32.70 -2.82 -0.18
N GLN A 312 -32.70 -2.31 -1.42
CA GLN A 312 -31.87 -2.84 -2.52
C GLN A 312 -30.35 -2.63 -2.32
N ASP A 313 -29.95 -1.66 -1.50
CA ASP A 313 -28.56 -1.25 -1.28
C ASP A 313 -27.93 -1.91 -0.04
N LEU A 314 -28.71 -2.66 0.75
CA LEU A 314 -28.25 -3.27 2.01
C LEU A 314 -26.95 -4.08 1.85
N ARG A 315 -26.82 -4.83 0.76
CA ARG A 315 -25.63 -5.63 0.44
C ARG A 315 -24.43 -4.82 -0.08
N CYS A 316 -24.59 -3.52 -0.27
CA CYS A 316 -23.55 -2.59 -0.71
C CYS A 316 -23.09 -1.62 0.38
N GLY A 317 -23.69 -1.68 1.57
CA GLY A 317 -23.26 -0.89 2.72
C GLY A 317 -22.01 -1.46 3.40
N LYS A 318 -22.05 -1.53 4.74
CA LYS A 318 -21.00 -2.19 5.51
C LYS A 318 -21.05 -3.71 5.28
N LEU A 319 -19.88 -4.31 5.08
CA LEU A 319 -19.68 -5.75 4.88
C LEU A 319 -20.04 -6.50 6.16
N ILE A 320 -20.96 -7.44 6.02
CA ILE A 320 -21.36 -8.35 7.08
C ILE A 320 -21.04 -9.77 6.63
N CYS A 321 -20.32 -10.49 7.47
CA CYS A 321 -19.86 -11.85 7.17
C CYS A 321 -20.54 -12.86 8.07
N GLU A 322 -20.60 -14.12 7.63
CA GLU A 322 -20.91 -15.25 8.49
C GLU A 322 -19.60 -15.76 9.13
N TYR A 323 -19.58 -15.79 10.46
CA TYR A 323 -18.41 -16.19 11.24
C TYR A 323 -18.47 -17.69 11.56
N PRO A 324 -17.51 -18.50 11.07
CA PRO A 324 -17.58 -19.96 11.18
C PRO A 324 -17.07 -20.50 12.52
N SER A 325 -16.45 -19.66 13.35
CA SER A 325 -15.73 -20.08 14.55
C SER A 325 -16.52 -19.76 15.82
N HIS A 326 -16.42 -20.65 16.82
CA HIS A 326 -16.94 -20.42 18.16
C HIS A 326 -15.98 -19.61 19.05
N LYS A 327 -14.75 -19.36 18.57
CA LYS A 327 -13.76 -18.56 19.30
C LYS A 327 -13.85 -17.08 18.91
N PRO A 328 -13.84 -16.15 19.88
CA PRO A 328 -13.83 -14.72 19.58
C PRO A 328 -12.68 -14.36 18.62
N PHE A 329 -13.00 -13.56 17.61
CA PHE A 329 -12.04 -12.94 16.71
C PHE A 329 -11.18 -11.91 17.45
N THR A 330 -9.86 -12.00 17.31
CA THR A 330 -8.87 -11.17 18.05
C THR A 330 -7.73 -10.64 17.18
N ARG A 331 -7.80 -10.83 15.85
CA ARG A 331 -6.68 -10.47 14.95
C ARG A 331 -6.60 -8.98 14.62
N GLU A 332 -7.71 -8.25 14.76
CA GLU A 332 -7.80 -6.83 14.42
C GLU A 332 -7.94 -5.96 15.67
N LYS A 333 -7.36 -4.76 15.61
CA LYS A 333 -7.55 -3.71 16.62
C LYS A 333 -8.83 -2.91 16.35
N ALA A 334 -9.97 -3.60 16.39
CA ALA A 334 -11.29 -3.03 16.15
C ALA A 334 -12.31 -3.61 17.14
N ALA A 335 -13.41 -2.88 17.39
CA ALA A 335 -14.55 -3.45 18.09
C ALA A 335 -15.21 -4.49 17.18
N VAL A 336 -15.42 -5.70 17.70
CA VAL A 336 -16.05 -6.79 16.94
C VAL A 336 -17.54 -6.82 17.28
N VAL A 337 -18.38 -6.76 16.27
CA VAL A 337 -19.84 -6.79 16.42
C VAL A 337 -20.32 -8.17 16.00
N TYR A 338 -20.88 -8.92 16.95
CA TYR A 338 -21.56 -10.20 16.67
C TYR A 338 -23.07 -10.02 16.78
N ALA A 339 -23.80 -10.54 15.80
CA ALA A 339 -25.25 -10.63 15.84
C ALA A 339 -25.70 -12.03 15.44
N ARG A 340 -26.51 -12.67 16.29
CA ARG A 340 -27.15 -13.95 15.96
C ARG A 340 -28.43 -13.63 15.20
N VAL A 341 -28.44 -13.87 13.89
CA VAL A 341 -29.61 -13.63 13.03
C VAL A 341 -30.01 -14.93 12.38
N GLN A 342 -31.22 -15.40 12.68
CA GLN A 342 -31.71 -16.72 12.29
C GLN A 342 -30.67 -17.81 12.66
N ASN A 343 -30.22 -18.59 11.68
CA ASN A 343 -29.24 -19.66 11.87
C ASN A 343 -27.79 -19.22 11.61
N SER A 344 -27.53 -17.94 11.29
CA SER A 344 -26.17 -17.42 11.03
C SER A 344 -25.63 -16.55 12.17
N LEU A 345 -24.33 -16.67 12.42
CA LEU A 345 -23.60 -15.77 13.33
C LEU A 345 -22.97 -14.69 12.47
N CYS A 346 -23.64 -13.54 12.39
CA CYS A 346 -23.19 -12.39 11.62
C CYS A 346 -22.06 -11.69 12.38
N VAL A 347 -21.01 -11.27 11.66
CA VAL A 347 -19.90 -10.52 12.21
C VAL A 347 -19.53 -9.34 11.32
N THR A 348 -19.18 -8.22 11.94
CA THR A 348 -18.51 -7.08 11.29
C THR A 348 -17.56 -6.40 12.27
N LEU A 349 -16.77 -5.44 11.79
CA LEU A 349 -15.79 -4.69 12.59
C LEU A 349 -16.15 -3.20 12.62
N ASP A 350 -15.96 -2.58 13.77
CA ASP A 350 -16.00 -1.15 13.96
C ASP A 350 -14.62 -0.64 14.40
N TYR A 351 -13.94 0.03 13.47
CA TYR A 351 -12.63 0.66 13.72
C TYR A 351 -12.74 1.98 14.50
N MET A 352 -13.95 2.35 14.97
CA MET A 352 -14.23 3.57 15.73
C MET A 352 -13.74 4.84 15.05
N LYS A 353 -13.84 4.86 13.72
CA LYS A 353 -13.44 5.98 12.87
C LYS A 353 -14.51 7.08 12.88
N PRO A 354 -14.11 8.37 12.75
CA PRO A 354 -15.09 9.45 12.61
C PRO A 354 -15.88 9.29 11.29
N PRO A 355 -17.15 9.72 11.22
CA PRO A 355 -18.00 9.54 10.03
C PRO A 355 -17.45 10.14 8.72
N ALA A 356 -16.57 11.14 8.83
CA ALA A 356 -15.92 11.76 7.67
C ALA A 356 -14.83 10.86 7.04
N GLU A 357 -14.31 9.86 7.76
CA GLU A 357 -13.39 8.86 7.23
C GLU A 357 -14.18 7.70 6.61
N ARG A 358 -13.68 7.17 5.49
CA ARG A 358 -14.29 6.01 4.84
C ARG A 358 -14.12 4.79 5.74
N ASP A 359 -15.22 4.12 6.06
CA ASP A 359 -15.20 2.89 6.82
C ASP A 359 -14.49 1.76 6.03
N PRO A 360 -13.41 1.16 6.57
CA PRO A 360 -12.69 0.04 5.94
C PRO A 360 -13.55 -1.20 5.70
N MET A 361 -14.64 -1.37 6.47
CA MET A 361 -15.56 -2.48 6.32
C MET A 361 -16.61 -2.26 5.25
N LEU A 362 -16.62 -1.18 4.47
CA LEU A 362 -17.56 -1.06 3.36
C LEU A 362 -17.35 -2.14 2.30
N VAL A 363 -18.44 -2.66 1.74
CA VAL A 363 -18.39 -3.57 0.61
C VAL A 363 -17.68 -2.87 -0.56
N ASN A 364 -16.73 -3.57 -1.18
CA ASN A 364 -15.95 -3.02 -2.27
C ASN A 364 -16.82 -2.75 -3.50
N ASP A 365 -16.55 -1.64 -4.18
CA ASP A 365 -17.13 -1.35 -5.48
C ASP A 365 -16.81 -2.49 -6.48
N GLY A 366 -17.75 -2.81 -7.37
CA GLY A 366 -17.73 -3.94 -8.29
C GLY A 366 -18.24 -5.26 -7.70
N THR A 367 -18.44 -5.36 -6.38
CA THR A 367 -18.95 -6.59 -5.73
C THR A 367 -20.39 -6.87 -6.15
N VAL A 368 -20.69 -8.13 -6.48
CA VAL A 368 -22.04 -8.55 -6.86
C VAL A 368 -23.01 -8.42 -5.69
N CYS A 369 -24.10 -7.66 -5.89
CA CYS A 369 -25.18 -7.47 -4.91
C CYS A 369 -26.50 -8.14 -5.33
N GLY A 370 -26.59 -8.62 -6.57
CA GLY A 370 -27.76 -9.29 -7.12
C GLY A 370 -27.48 -9.84 -8.51
N GLN A 371 -28.47 -10.47 -9.13
CA GLN A 371 -28.33 -11.01 -10.48
C GLN A 371 -28.06 -9.88 -11.49
N GLN A 372 -26.89 -9.88 -12.15
CA GLN A 372 -26.45 -8.82 -13.06
C GLN A 372 -26.38 -7.42 -12.41
N MET A 373 -26.14 -7.36 -11.08
CA MET A 373 -26.04 -6.12 -10.32
C MET A 373 -24.75 -6.09 -9.50
N VAL A 374 -24.16 -4.90 -9.35
CA VAL A 374 -22.92 -4.66 -8.62
C VAL A 374 -23.04 -3.45 -7.69
N CYS A 375 -22.22 -3.43 -6.65
CA CYS A 375 -22.08 -2.29 -5.77
C CYS A 375 -21.23 -1.21 -6.43
N LEU A 376 -21.71 0.03 -6.50
CA LEU A 376 -20.90 1.21 -6.84
C LEU A 376 -21.30 2.35 -5.92
N LYS A 377 -20.32 2.93 -5.21
CA LYS A 377 -20.57 4.04 -4.26
C LYS A 377 -21.69 3.69 -3.27
N GLN A 378 -21.62 2.48 -2.72
CA GLN A 378 -22.54 1.93 -1.72
C GLN A 378 -23.99 1.79 -2.22
N LYS A 379 -24.22 1.76 -3.54
CA LYS A 379 -25.52 1.48 -4.16
C LYS A 379 -25.45 0.22 -5.02
N CYS A 380 -26.51 -0.57 -5.01
CA CYS A 380 -26.66 -1.73 -5.88
C CYS A 380 -27.24 -1.28 -7.23
N VAL A 381 -26.41 -1.31 -8.27
CA VAL A 381 -26.74 -0.82 -9.61
C VAL A 381 -26.52 -1.91 -10.67
N PRO A 382 -27.13 -1.80 -11.86
CA PRO A 382 -26.88 -2.75 -12.95
C PRO A 382 -25.39 -2.87 -13.30
N ALA A 383 -24.93 -4.09 -13.57
CA ALA A 383 -23.53 -4.36 -13.96
C ALA A 383 -23.12 -3.61 -15.23
N SER A 384 -24.07 -3.19 -16.07
CA SER A 384 -23.82 -2.31 -17.22
C SER A 384 -23.20 -0.96 -16.84
N ALA A 385 -23.35 -0.51 -15.59
CA ALA A 385 -22.70 0.70 -15.08
C ALA A 385 -21.17 0.62 -15.08
N LEU A 386 -20.60 -0.59 -15.14
CA LEU A 386 -19.16 -0.81 -15.29
C LEU A 386 -18.63 -0.46 -16.69
N ASN A 387 -19.52 -0.16 -17.65
CA ASN A 387 -19.16 0.26 -19.01
C ASN A 387 -18.23 -0.75 -19.73
N TYR A 388 -18.44 -2.05 -19.51
CA TYR A 388 -17.70 -3.10 -20.22
C TYR A 388 -18.06 -3.08 -21.72
N ARG A 389 -17.05 -2.89 -22.57
CA ARG A 389 -17.22 -2.73 -24.04
C ARG A 389 -16.35 -3.68 -24.85
N CYS A 390 -15.71 -4.66 -24.22
CA CYS A 390 -14.78 -5.55 -24.89
C CYS A 390 -15.48 -6.81 -25.39
N GLU A 391 -15.69 -6.90 -26.70
CA GLU A 391 -16.08 -8.15 -27.34
C GLU A 391 -14.84 -8.99 -27.68
N ILE A 392 -14.46 -9.89 -26.76
CA ILE A 392 -13.19 -10.64 -26.83
C ILE A 392 -13.06 -11.45 -28.12
N LYS A 393 -14.15 -12.06 -28.58
CA LYS A 393 -14.17 -12.92 -29.77
C LYS A 393 -13.75 -12.17 -31.03
N THR A 394 -14.26 -10.97 -31.22
CA THR A 394 -14.02 -10.15 -32.42
C THR A 394 -12.77 -9.29 -32.27
N LYS A 395 -12.53 -8.73 -31.07
CA LYS A 395 -11.45 -7.79 -30.82
C LYS A 395 -10.09 -8.45 -30.55
N CYS A 396 -10.08 -9.51 -29.76
CA CYS A 396 -8.86 -10.20 -29.31
C CYS A 396 -8.80 -11.66 -29.80
N HIS A 397 -9.66 -12.04 -30.76
CA HIS A 397 -9.70 -13.36 -31.38
C HIS A 397 -9.78 -14.55 -30.40
N ASN A 398 -10.34 -14.36 -29.19
CA ASN A 398 -10.30 -15.33 -28.09
C ASN A 398 -8.88 -15.76 -27.64
N HIS A 399 -7.88 -14.96 -27.97
CA HIS A 399 -6.48 -15.19 -27.67
C HIS A 399 -5.91 -14.13 -26.72
N GLY A 400 -6.80 -13.46 -25.98
CA GLY A 400 -6.46 -12.46 -24.98
C GLY A 400 -7.69 -11.89 -24.28
N VAL A 401 -7.48 -10.90 -23.43
CA VAL A 401 -8.51 -10.15 -22.70
C VAL A 401 -8.27 -8.66 -22.89
N CYS A 402 -9.31 -7.82 -22.79
CA CYS A 402 -9.07 -6.38 -22.78
C CYS A 402 -8.54 -5.93 -21.42
N ASN A 403 -7.53 -5.07 -21.45
CA ASN A 403 -7.09 -4.33 -20.27
C ASN A 403 -8.02 -3.13 -19.97
N ASN A 404 -7.75 -2.43 -18.87
CA ASN A 404 -8.45 -1.22 -18.43
C ASN A 404 -8.41 -0.04 -19.43
N LYS A 405 -7.55 -0.06 -20.45
CA LYS A 405 -7.59 0.89 -21.58
C LYS A 405 -8.46 0.41 -22.75
N GLY A 406 -9.09 -0.76 -22.61
CA GLY A 406 -9.86 -1.41 -23.66
C GLY A 406 -9.00 -2.01 -24.78
N LEU A 407 -7.68 -2.17 -24.59
CA LEU A 407 -6.77 -2.78 -25.57
C LEU A 407 -6.56 -4.25 -25.26
N CYS A 408 -6.28 -5.09 -26.27
CA CYS A 408 -6.03 -6.50 -26.02
C CYS A 408 -4.69 -6.71 -25.31
N HIS A 409 -4.76 -7.55 -24.29
CA HIS A 409 -3.63 -8.17 -23.62
C HIS A 409 -3.64 -9.65 -23.99
N CYS A 410 -2.69 -10.05 -24.82
CA CYS A 410 -2.69 -11.37 -25.44
C CYS A 410 -2.17 -12.45 -24.50
N HIS A 411 -2.72 -13.65 -24.62
CA HIS A 411 -2.19 -14.83 -23.95
C HIS A 411 -0.81 -15.19 -24.52
N PRO A 412 0.02 -15.92 -23.76
CA PRO A 412 1.29 -16.43 -24.26
C PRO A 412 1.13 -17.16 -25.60
N GLY A 413 1.97 -16.80 -26.56
CA GLY A 413 1.95 -17.36 -27.91
C GLY A 413 1.17 -16.52 -28.94
N TRP A 414 0.67 -15.34 -28.57
CA TRP A 414 -0.09 -14.44 -29.45
C TRP A 414 0.40 -13.00 -29.37
N LYS A 415 0.42 -12.31 -30.52
CA LYS A 415 0.93 -10.93 -30.61
C LYS A 415 -0.16 -9.87 -30.44
N PRO A 416 0.07 -8.84 -29.60
CA PRO A 416 -0.74 -7.61 -29.66
C PRO A 416 -0.54 -6.90 -31.02
N PRO A 417 -1.49 -6.04 -31.45
CA PRO A 417 -2.61 -5.49 -30.67
C PRO A 417 -3.92 -6.28 -30.75
N THR A 418 -4.05 -7.27 -31.64
CA THR A 418 -5.32 -7.99 -31.88
C THR A 418 -5.31 -9.46 -31.45
N CYS A 419 -4.16 -10.00 -31.05
CA CYS A 419 -3.96 -11.41 -30.72
C CYS A 419 -4.32 -12.36 -31.88
N LEU A 420 -4.13 -11.91 -33.13
CA LEU A 420 -4.40 -12.71 -34.33
C LEU A 420 -3.20 -13.54 -34.79
N GLU A 421 -1.98 -13.02 -34.61
CA GLU A 421 -0.75 -13.69 -35.06
C GLU A 421 -0.10 -14.48 -33.94
N ARG A 422 0.47 -15.64 -34.27
CA ARG A 422 1.26 -16.43 -33.31
C ARG A 422 2.62 -15.80 -33.03
N ALA A 423 3.11 -16.03 -31.81
CA ALA A 423 4.46 -15.70 -31.36
C ALA A 423 5.11 -16.94 -30.72
N ASP A 424 6.43 -17.03 -30.76
CA ASP A 424 7.15 -18.20 -30.24
C ASP A 424 7.02 -18.37 -28.71
N THR A 425 6.82 -17.28 -27.95
CA THR A 425 6.67 -17.35 -26.48
C THR A 425 5.89 -16.19 -25.85
N MET A 426 5.76 -15.05 -26.53
CA MET A 426 5.35 -13.80 -25.90
C MET A 426 3.82 -13.61 -25.90
N GLY A 427 3.30 -13.08 -24.79
CA GLY A 427 1.95 -12.49 -24.68
C GLY A 427 2.07 -11.03 -24.27
N GLY A 428 1.01 -10.44 -23.71
CA GLY A 428 1.05 -9.08 -23.16
C GLY A 428 0.33 -8.03 -24.01
N SER A 429 0.49 -6.77 -23.60
CA SER A 429 -0.04 -5.60 -24.31
C SER A 429 0.96 -5.10 -25.35
N THR A 430 0.55 -4.20 -26.26
CA THR A 430 1.45 -3.60 -27.27
C THR A 430 2.70 -2.92 -26.68
N GLU A 431 2.57 -2.41 -25.44
CA GLU A 431 3.64 -1.76 -24.69
C GLU A 431 4.70 -2.73 -24.16
N SER A 432 4.40 -4.04 -24.15
CA SER A 432 5.23 -5.13 -23.63
C SER A 432 6.17 -5.70 -24.68
#